data_AF-A0A2V8SIX1-F1
#
_entry.id   AF-A0A2V8SIX1-F1
#
_cell.length_a   1.000
_cell.length_b   1.000
_cell.length_c   1.000
_cell.angle_alpha   90.00
_cell.angle_beta   90.00
_cell.angle_gamma   90.00
#
_symmetry.space_group_name_H-M   'P 1'
#
loop_
_entity.id
_entity.type
_entity.pdbx_description
1 polymer ?
#
loop_
_entity_poly.entity_id
_entity_poly.type
_entity_poly.pdbx_seq_one_letter_code
_entity_poly.pdbx_strand_id
1 'polypeptide(L)' 'MHAVVTRDRHWYVAECLELAVVTQGRTLDELVTNLREAIALHLEGEDPAHTGVLAKPRVSLTYEVTARTG' A
#
# COMPACT_ATOMS: atom_id res chain seq x y z
N MET A 1 0.67 9.47 -1.03
CA MET A 1 -0.18 8.28 -1.23
C MET A 1 -0.47 7.69 0.13
N HIS A 2 -1.69 7.23 0.30
CA HIS A 2 -2.19 6.64 1.54
C HIS A 2 -2.58 5.21 1.22
N ALA A 3 -2.15 4.30 2.08
CA ALA A 3 -2.59 2.92 2.02
C ALA A 3 -3.23 2.54 3.35
N VAL A 4 -4.40 1.93 3.27
CA VAL A 4 -5.11 1.38 4.43
C VAL A 4 -4.72 -0.08 4.53
N VAL A 5 -4.29 -0.48 5.73
CA VAL A 5 -3.89 -1.84 6.04
C VAL A 5 -4.92 -2.47 6.96
N THR A 6 -5.49 -3.57 6.51
CA THR A 6 -6.41 -4.41 7.27
C THR A 6 -5.81 -5.78 7.53
N ARG A 7 -6.39 -6.51 8.48
CA ARG A 7 -6.01 -7.89 8.79
C ARG A 7 -7.11 -8.83 8.32
N ASP A 8 -6.80 -9.68 7.35
CA ASP A 8 -7.66 -10.78 6.92
C ASP A 8 -6.99 -12.12 7.21
N ARG A 9 -7.56 -12.87 8.17
CA ARG A 9 -7.04 -14.16 8.65
C ARG A 9 -5.53 -14.09 8.98
N HIS A 10 -4.71 -14.66 8.11
CA HIS A 10 -3.26 -14.78 8.26
C HIS A 10 -2.47 -13.76 7.40
N TRP A 11 -3.16 -12.82 6.76
CA TRP A 11 -2.58 -11.83 5.85
C TRP A 11 -2.86 -10.41 6.32
N TYR A 12 -1.84 -9.56 6.18
CA TYR A 12 -2.04 -8.12 6.13
C TYR A 12 -2.36 -7.79 4.68
N VAL A 13 -3.37 -6.95 4.46
CA VAL A 13 -3.78 -6.51 3.13
C VAL A 13 -3.68 -5.01 3.10
N ALA A 14 -3.00 -4.46 2.09
CA ALA A 14 -2.86 -3.03 1.86
C ALA A 14 -3.60 -2.64 0.58
N GLU A 15 -4.49 -1.66 0.70
CA GLU A 15 -5.16 -1.01 -0.42
C GLU A 15 -4.63 0.42 -0.55
N CYS A 16 -4.07 0.77 -1.70
CA CYS A 16 -3.64 2.13 -2.01
C CYS A 16 -4.85 2.95 -2.47
N LEU A 17 -5.08 4.12 -1.88
CA LEU A 17 -6.27 4.92 -2.16
C LEU A 17 -6.15 5.73 -3.46
N GLU A 18 -4.93 6.03 -3.89
CA GLU A 18 -4.68 6.84 -5.09
C GLU A 18 -4.38 6.00 -6.34
N LEU A 19 -4.02 4.72 -6.19
CA LEU A 19 -3.68 3.83 -7.29
C LEU A 19 -4.55 2.58 -7.23
N ALA A 20 -4.84 1.98 -8.39
CA ALA A 20 -5.50 0.67 -8.47
C ALA A 20 -4.54 -0.46 -8.05
N VAL A 21 -4.04 -0.40 -6.81
CA VAL A 21 -3.04 -1.29 -6.23
C VAL A 21 -3.57 -1.86 -4.93
N VAL A 22 -3.70 -3.18 -4.91
CA VAL A 22 -3.95 -3.97 -3.70
C VAL A 22 -2.85 -5.02 -3.60
N THR A 23 -2.31 -5.21 -2.40
CA THR A 23 -1.29 -6.24 -2.14
C THR A 23 -1.45 -6.81 -0.73
N GLN A 24 -0.67 -7.84 -0.43
CA GLN A 24 -0.75 -8.54 0.85
C GLN A 24 0.62 -9.06 1.29
N GLY A 25 0.78 -9.29 2.60
CA GLY A 25 1.97 -9.91 3.20
C GLY A 25 1.63 -10.67 4.48
N ARG A 26 2.40 -11.72 4.80
CA ARG A 26 2.25 -12.47 6.06
C ARG A 26 2.73 -11.65 7.25
N THR A 27 3.71 -10.79 7.03
CA THR A 27 4.22 -9.79 7.99
C THR A 27 4.02 -8.37 7.46
N LEU A 28 4.14 -7.37 8.34
CA LEU A 28 4.12 -5.96 7.92
C LEU A 28 5.31 -5.62 7.00
N ASP A 29 6.48 -6.21 7.24
CA ASP A 29 7.66 -5.98 6.39
C ASP A 29 7.48 -6.55 4.98
N GLU A 30 6.90 -7.75 4.88
CA GLU A 30 6.56 -8.37 3.59
C GLU A 30 5.51 -7.50 2.87
N LEU A 31 4.48 -7.05 3.58
CA LEU A 31 3.45 -6.17 3.03
C LEU A 31 4.06 -4.89 2.45
N VAL A 32 4.95 -4.23 3.19
CA VAL A 32 5.60 -2.99 2.74
C VAL A 32 6.48 -3.24 1.52
N THR A 33 7.19 -4.37 1.48
CA THR A 33 8.01 -4.77 0.33
C THR A 33 7.14 -4.96 -0.90
N ASN A 34 6.07 -5.75 -0.78
CA ASN A 34 5.16 -6.04 -1.87
C ASN A 34 4.40 -4.78 -2.34
N LEU A 35 4.07 -3.86 -1.42
CA LEU A 35 3.39 -2.61 -1.75
C LEU A 35 4.31 -1.69 -2.56
N ARG A 36 5.58 -1.60 -2.17
CA ARG A 36 6.58 -0.82 -2.91
C ARG A 36 6.73 -1.35 -4.34
N GLU A 37 6.80 -2.67 -4.50
CA GLU A 37 6.93 -3.31 -5.82
C GLU A 37 5.67 -3.09 -6.66
N ALA A 38 4.48 -3.28 -6.09
CA ALA A 38 3.22 -3.07 -6.81
C ALA A 38 3.03 -1.61 -7.25
N ILE A 39 3.40 -0.64 -6.41
CA ILE A 39 3.40 0.78 -6.78
C ILE A 39 4.40 1.03 -7.92
N ALA A 40 5.61 0.47 -7.82
CA ALA A 40 6.64 0.66 -8.85
C ALA A 40 6.20 0.08 -10.20
N LEU A 41 5.60 -1.11 -10.20
CA LEU A 41 5.04 -1.75 -11.40
C LEU A 41 3.87 -0.96 -11.99
N HIS A 42 3.01 -0.40 -11.14
CA HIS A 42 1.88 0.42 -11.62
C HIS A 42 2.33 1.74 -12.27
N LEU A 43 3.43 2.32 -11.79
CA LEU A 43 4.00 3.56 -12.33
C LEU A 43 5.03 3.32 -13.44
N GLU A 44 5.35 2.07 -13.77
CA GLU A 44 6.33 1.74 -14.81
C GLU A 44 5.79 2.14 -16.19
N GLY A 45 6.52 3.01 -16.90
CA GLY A 45 6.14 3.50 -18.22
C GLY A 45 5.17 4.69 -18.22
N GLU A 46 4.71 5.13 -17.04
CA GLU A 46 3.92 6.34 -16.89
C GLU A 46 4.81 7.59 -16.88
N ASP A 47 4.38 8.66 -17.57
CA ASP A 47 5.05 9.95 -17.47
C ASP A 47 4.67 10.60 -16.12
N PRO A 48 5.65 10.93 -15.24
CA PRO A 48 5.39 11.63 -13.98
C PRO A 48 4.59 12.93 -14.16
N ALA A 49 4.72 13.60 -15.32
CA ALA A 49 3.97 14.81 -15.65
C ALA A 49 2.48 14.55 -15.89
N HIS A 50 2.10 13.33 -16.28
CA HIS A 50 0.72 12.93 -16.55
C HIS A 50 0.03 12.30 -15.34
N THR A 51 0.78 11.71 -14.41
CA THR A 51 0.25 11.05 -13.22
C THR A 51 0.10 11.96 -12.00
N GLY A 52 0.77 13.12 -11.99
CA GLY A 52 0.79 14.02 -10.82
C GLY A 52 1.55 13.44 -9.61
N VAL A 53 2.29 12.33 -9.81
CA VAL A 53 3.05 11.65 -8.76
C VAL A 53 4.53 12.05 -8.87
N LEU A 54 5.09 12.56 -7.78
CA LEU A 54 6.51 12.89 -7.68
C LEU A 54 7.39 11.64 -7.89
N ALA A 55 8.57 11.80 -8.48
CA ALA A 55 9.54 10.72 -8.77
C ALA A 55 9.95 9.85 -7.55
N LYS A 56 9.65 10.30 -6.33
CA LYS A 56 9.80 9.54 -5.09
C LYS A 56 8.51 9.69 -4.27
N PRO A 57 7.49 8.86 -4.51
CA PRO A 57 6.23 9.04 -3.82
C PRO A 57 6.37 8.69 -2.34
N ARG A 58 5.83 9.54 -1.47
CA ARG A 58 5.72 9.24 -0.04
C ARG A 58 4.44 8.44 0.20
N VAL A 59 4.57 7.28 0.85
CA VAL A 59 3.45 6.44 1.26
C VAL A 59 3.23 6.58 2.76
N SER A 60 2.01 6.88 3.18
CA SER A 60 1.57 6.84 4.56
C SER A 60 0.68 5.62 4.76
N LEU A 61 1.03 4.76 5.72
CA LEU A 61 0.28 3.55 6.03
C LEU A 61 -0.60 3.80 7.26
N THR A 62 -1.90 3.58 7.11
CA THR A 62 -2.85 3.57 8.23
C THR A 62 -3.23 2.13 8.49
N TYR A 63 -2.91 1.62 9.68
CA TYR A 63 -3.23 0.25 10.08
C TYR A 63 -4.46 0.25 10.99
N GLU A 64 -5.47 -0.53 10.62
CA GLU A 64 -6.65 -0.72 11.45
C GLU A 64 -6.34 -1.64 12.62
N VAL A 65 -6.56 -1.14 13.85
CA VAL A 65 -6.39 -1.92 15.06
C VAL A 65 -7.75 -2.26 15.62
N THR A 66 -8.04 -3.54 15.82
CA THR A 66 -9.23 -3.94 16.60
C THR A 66 -8.98 -3.62 18.07
N ALA A 67 -9.69 -2.62 18.60
CA ALA A 67 -9.69 -2.34 20.02
C ALA A 67 -10.30 -3.55 20.77
N ARG A 68 -9.59 -4.06 21.78
CA ARG A 68 -10.15 -5.09 22.67
C ARG A 68 -11.15 -4.40 23.60
N THR A 69 -12.43 -4.42 23.25
CA THR A 69 -13.49 -4.16 24.22
C THR A 69 -13.63 -5.37 25.13
N GLY A 70 -13.32 -5.18 26.41
CA GLY A 70 -13.53 -6.18 27.47
C GLY A 70 -15.00 -6.33 27.85
#